data_AF-A0A915KS90-F1
#
_entry.id   AF-A0A915KS90-F1
#
_cell.length_a   1.000
_cell.length_b   1.000
_cell.length_c   1.000
_cell.angle_alpha   90.00
_cell.angle_beta   90.00
_cell.angle_gamma   90.00
#
_symmetry.space_group_name_H-M   'P 1'
#
loop_
_entity.id
_entity.type
_entity.pdbx_description
1 polymer ?
#
loop_
_entity_poly.entity_id
_entity_poly.type
_entity_poly.pdbx_seq_one_letter_code
_entity_poly.pdbx_strand_id
1 'polypeptide(L)'
;MGSSARKFIRQDSESTPEPAVLIRAFRKFFRDERKRSNDDDGSRGGDPNKSYANFCWVLFKNGTAVLLGSYKDNMHETLDEMASSAKRYLKHNGKLVVGTPLSDFTVNYDDDLCGWMVRFQNERIFTFVPGEKVNNGVAGADTFGSLSGEDGTNNTGNNSEARNMTFGLLGRMLRQKDARELSVIYVYKPEVGRRK
;
A
#
# COMPACT_ATOMS: atom_id res chain seq x y z
N MET A 1 5.95 -29.06 13.50
CA MET A 1 4.97 -27.97 13.54
C MET A 1 5.73 -26.69 13.84
N GLY A 2 6.04 -25.88 12.81
CA GLY A 2 6.85 -24.67 12.96
C GLY A 2 5.96 -23.45 13.20
N SER A 3 5.97 -22.92 14.41
CA SER A 3 5.26 -21.69 14.75
C SER A 3 5.85 -20.50 14.00
N SER A 4 5.04 -19.89 13.12
CA SER A 4 5.32 -18.58 12.52
C SER A 4 5.30 -17.53 13.63
N ALA A 5 6.48 -17.04 14.01
CA ALA A 5 6.65 -16.07 15.10
C ALA A 5 6.01 -14.73 14.72
N ARG A 6 4.89 -14.39 15.36
CA ARG A 6 4.21 -13.09 15.25
C ARG A 6 4.62 -12.23 16.43
N LYS A 7 5.50 -11.24 16.21
CA LYS A 7 5.81 -10.23 17.22
C LYS A 7 4.90 -9.03 16.99
N PHE A 8 3.83 -8.92 17.80
CA PHE A 8 2.99 -7.72 17.85
C PHE A 8 3.57 -6.76 18.87
N ILE A 9 3.97 -5.57 18.43
CA ILE A 9 4.34 -4.45 19.30
C ILE A 9 3.08 -3.59 19.41
N ARG A 10 2.45 -3.57 20.60
CA ARG A 10 1.34 -2.65 20.92
C ARG A 10 1.93 -1.36 21.49
N GLN A 11 1.49 -0.19 21.01
CA GLN A 11 1.10 0.94 21.86
C GLN A 11 0.50 2.13 21.08
N ASP A 12 -0.61 2.60 21.67
CA ASP A 12 -1.14 3.94 21.88
C ASP A 12 -1.65 4.85 20.74
N SER A 13 -2.78 5.44 21.09
CA SER A 13 -3.83 6.09 20.30
C SER A 13 -3.41 7.42 19.69
N GLU A 14 -3.27 7.45 18.37
CA GLU A 14 -3.23 8.70 17.61
C GLU A 14 -3.64 8.43 16.15
N SER A 15 -4.94 8.28 15.86
CA SER A 15 -5.55 8.15 14.51
C SER A 15 -4.95 7.12 13.53
N THR A 16 -3.94 6.36 13.93
CA THR A 16 -3.24 5.42 13.05
C THR A 16 -4.12 4.20 12.84
N PRO A 17 -4.30 3.76 11.58
CA PRO A 17 -5.06 2.56 11.30
C PRO A 17 -4.52 1.37 12.06
N GLU A 18 -5.45 0.51 12.49
CA GLU A 18 -5.09 -0.72 13.19
C GLU A 18 -4.11 -1.53 12.33
N PRO A 19 -2.95 -1.96 12.87
CA PRO A 19 -1.94 -2.70 12.10
C PRO A 19 -2.53 -3.92 11.36
N ALA A 20 -3.54 -4.58 11.92
CA ALA A 20 -4.22 -5.71 11.31
C ALA A 20 -4.91 -5.34 9.98
N VAL A 21 -5.53 -4.15 9.90
CA VAL A 21 -6.19 -3.65 8.69
C VAL A 21 -5.14 -3.41 7.60
N LEU A 22 -4.03 -2.74 7.93
CA LEU A 22 -2.94 -2.49 6.99
C LEU A 22 -2.31 -3.79 6.47
N ILE A 23 -2.03 -4.75 7.36
CA ILE A 23 -1.47 -6.04 6.98
C ILE A 23 -2.43 -6.80 6.06
N ARG A 24 -3.74 -6.80 6.38
CA ARG A 24 -4.76 -7.43 5.55
C ARG A 24 -4.83 -6.76 4.16
N ALA A 25 -4.77 -5.43 4.13
CA ALA A 25 -4.81 -4.66 2.90
C ALA A 25 -3.67 -5.02 1.95
N PHE A 26 -2.43 -4.97 2.44
CA PHE A 26 -1.26 -5.29 1.62
C PHE A 26 -1.18 -6.76 1.22
N ARG A 27 -1.62 -7.70 2.10
CA ARG A 27 -1.71 -9.12 1.72
C ARG A 27 -2.69 -9.36 0.59
N LYS A 28 -3.86 -8.71 0.61
CA LYS A 28 -4.82 -8.79 -0.48
C LYS A 28 -4.23 -8.19 -1.74
N PHE A 29 -3.73 -6.96 -1.67
CA PHE A 29 -3.13 -6.24 -2.79
C PHE A 29 -2.08 -7.06 -3.53
N PHE A 30 -1.03 -7.53 -2.83
CA PHE A 30 0.05 -8.30 -3.48
C PHE A 30 -0.41 -9.68 -3.97
N ARG A 31 -1.43 -10.28 -3.35
CA ARG A 31 -2.03 -11.52 -3.83
C ARG A 31 -2.82 -11.30 -5.13
N ASP A 32 -3.55 -10.20 -5.24
CA ASP A 32 -4.37 -9.88 -6.41
C ASP A 32 -3.46 -9.49 -7.60
N GLU A 33 -2.39 -8.73 -7.35
CA GLU A 33 -1.37 -8.44 -8.36
C GLU A 33 -0.66 -9.72 -8.86
N ARG A 34 -0.47 -10.72 -7.99
CA ARG A 34 0.03 -12.04 -8.41
C ARG A 34 -0.91 -12.74 -9.39
N LYS A 35 -2.23 -12.70 -9.16
CA LYS A 35 -3.21 -13.34 -10.06
C LYS A 35 -3.17 -12.69 -11.44
N ARG A 36 -3.20 -11.36 -11.48
CA ARG A 36 -3.09 -10.58 -12.73
C ARG A 36 -1.85 -10.96 -13.54
N SER A 37 -0.70 -11.10 -12.87
CA SER A 37 0.54 -11.50 -13.56
C SER A 37 0.52 -12.92 -14.15
N ASN A 38 -0.28 -13.84 -13.60
CA ASN A 38 -0.38 -15.21 -14.08
C ASN A 38 -1.41 -15.36 -15.22
N ASP A 39 -2.47 -14.55 -15.20
CA ASP A 39 -3.53 -14.61 -16.20
C ASP A 39 -3.09 -13.95 -17.54
N ASP A 40 -2.18 -12.97 -17.50
CA ASP A 40 -1.60 -12.32 -18.69
C ASP A 40 -0.59 -13.21 -19.46
N ASP A 41 -0.08 -14.30 -18.84
CA ASP A 41 0.90 -15.22 -19.48
C ASP A 41 0.27 -16.08 -20.59
N GLY A 42 -1.05 -16.00 -20.80
CA GLY A 42 -1.74 -16.54 -21.97
C GLY A 42 -1.59 -15.72 -23.24
N SER A 43 -1.14 -14.46 -23.14
CA SER A 43 -0.89 -13.56 -24.28
C SER A 43 0.59 -13.23 -24.36
N ARG A 44 1.26 -13.78 -25.38
CA ARG A 44 2.68 -13.54 -25.74
C ARG A 44 3.16 -12.11 -25.41
N GLY A 45 3.86 -11.92 -24.29
CA GLY A 45 4.57 -10.67 -23.99
C GLY A 45 4.58 -10.16 -22.54
N GLY A 46 4.12 -10.92 -21.55
CA GLY A 46 4.23 -10.51 -20.14
C GLY A 46 5.70 -10.46 -19.68
N ASP A 47 6.13 -9.32 -19.12
CA ASP A 47 7.46 -9.19 -18.52
C ASP A 47 7.59 -10.13 -17.30
N PRO A 48 8.46 -11.16 -17.35
CA PRO A 48 8.61 -12.13 -16.26
C PRO A 48 9.10 -11.50 -14.95
N ASN A 49 9.59 -10.25 -14.96
CA ASN A 49 9.97 -9.51 -13.76
C ASN A 49 8.80 -8.88 -13.00
N LYS A 50 7.57 -8.91 -13.55
CA LYS A 50 6.41 -8.21 -12.96
C LYS A 50 5.56 -9.06 -12.00
N SER A 51 5.98 -10.29 -11.69
CA SER A 51 5.24 -11.13 -10.75
C SER A 51 5.60 -10.82 -9.30
N TYR A 52 4.80 -9.96 -8.65
CA TYR A 52 4.90 -9.61 -7.23
C TYR A 52 4.76 -10.82 -6.26
N ALA A 53 4.45 -12.00 -6.80
CA ALA A 53 4.24 -13.27 -6.09
C ALA A 53 5.41 -13.73 -5.21
N ASN A 54 6.63 -13.38 -5.62
CA ASN A 54 7.85 -13.75 -4.92
C ASN A 54 8.42 -12.59 -4.11
N PHE A 55 7.76 -11.45 -4.00
CA PHE A 55 8.42 -10.29 -3.44
C PHE A 55 8.32 -10.23 -1.92
N CYS A 56 9.42 -9.80 -1.33
CA CYS A 56 9.48 -9.39 0.05
C CYS A 56 8.99 -7.94 0.18
N TRP A 57 8.21 -7.64 1.22
CA TRP A 57 7.77 -6.27 1.49
C TRP A 57 7.75 -5.95 2.99
N VAL A 58 7.91 -4.67 3.30
CA VAL A 58 7.95 -4.13 4.65
C VAL A 58 6.92 -3.03 4.78
N LEU A 59 6.13 -3.07 5.85
CA LEU A 59 5.06 -2.12 6.13
C LEU A 59 5.42 -1.24 7.32
N PHE A 60 5.18 0.05 7.13
CA PHE A 60 5.44 1.11 8.09
C PHE A 60 4.15 1.58 8.77
N LYS A 61 4.32 2.26 9.91
CA LYS A 61 3.24 2.61 10.85
C LYS A 61 2.09 3.39 10.20
N ASN A 62 2.39 4.30 9.27
CA ASN A 62 1.37 5.17 8.67
C ASN A 62 0.79 4.61 7.36
N GLY A 63 0.95 3.31 7.10
CA GLY A 63 0.32 2.63 5.97
C GLY A 63 1.17 2.57 4.70
N THR A 64 2.44 2.96 4.76
CA THR A 64 3.36 2.83 3.62
C THR A 64 3.98 1.44 3.58
N ALA A 65 3.96 0.77 2.42
CA ALA A 65 4.70 -0.46 2.18
C ALA A 65 5.84 -0.23 1.17
N VAL A 66 6.98 -0.84 1.44
CA VAL A 66 8.15 -0.87 0.55
C VAL A 66 8.38 -2.29 0.06
N LEU A 67 8.48 -2.43 -1.25
CA LEU A 67 8.80 -3.67 -1.94
C LEU A 67 10.33 -3.78 -2.10
N LEU A 68 10.93 -4.86 -1.59
CA LEU A 68 12.39 -5.00 -1.51
C LEU A 68 13.02 -5.77 -2.67
N GLY A 69 12.24 -6.52 -3.44
CA GLY A 69 12.74 -7.35 -4.54
C GLY A 69 12.25 -8.78 -4.43
N SER A 70 12.62 -9.60 -5.42
CA SER A 70 12.26 -11.00 -5.46
C SER A 70 12.89 -11.74 -4.27
N TYR A 71 12.17 -12.73 -3.76
CA TYR A 71 12.62 -13.61 -2.70
C TYR A 71 13.92 -14.31 -3.09
N LYS A 72 14.12 -14.61 -4.38
CA LYS A 72 15.36 -15.22 -4.87
C LYS A 72 16.58 -14.35 -4.55
N ASP A 73 16.43 -13.03 -4.62
CA ASP A 73 17.50 -12.07 -4.36
C ASP A 73 17.72 -11.86 -2.85
N ASN A 74 16.65 -12.00 -2.06
CA ASN A 74 16.64 -11.73 -0.62
C ASN A 74 16.52 -12.99 0.25
N MET A 75 16.79 -14.17 -0.30
CA MET A 75 16.53 -15.47 0.36
C MET A 75 17.30 -15.60 1.68
N HIS A 76 18.53 -15.10 1.71
CA HIS A 76 19.43 -15.18 2.86
C HIS A 76 19.23 -14.03 3.86
N GLU A 77 18.50 -12.98 3.50
CA GLU A 77 18.30 -11.84 4.39
C GLU A 77 17.40 -12.22 5.58
N THR A 78 17.83 -11.81 6.76
CA THR A 78 17.04 -11.84 7.99
C THR A 78 15.93 -10.79 7.94
N LEU A 79 14.92 -10.92 8.81
CA LEU A 79 13.83 -9.94 8.89
C LEU A 79 14.35 -8.53 9.25
N ASP A 80 15.40 -8.45 10.06
CA ASP A 80 15.99 -7.18 10.49
C ASP A 80 16.81 -6.51 9.38
N GLU A 81 17.51 -7.30 8.56
CA GLU A 81 18.21 -6.81 7.37
C GLU A 81 17.22 -6.28 6.33
N MET A 82 16.13 -7.01 6.09
CA MET A 82 15.05 -6.57 5.21
C MET A 82 14.42 -5.26 5.72
N ALA A 83 14.09 -5.19 7.02
CA ALA A 83 13.58 -3.95 7.62
C ALA A 83 14.58 -2.79 7.46
N SER A 84 15.88 -3.04 7.64
CA SER A 84 16.93 -2.05 7.48
C SER A 84 17.09 -1.57 6.03
N SER A 85 17.02 -2.50 5.06
CA SER A 85 17.01 -2.19 3.63
C SER A 85 15.77 -1.37 3.24
N ALA A 86 14.59 -1.70 3.76
CA ALA A 86 13.37 -0.93 3.51
C ALA A 86 13.46 0.48 4.11
N LYS A 87 13.98 0.62 5.32
CA LYS A 87 14.22 1.93 5.96
C LYS A 87 15.17 2.78 5.12
N ARG A 88 16.28 2.21 4.66
CA ARG A 88 17.23 2.90 3.78
C ARG A 88 16.56 3.33 2.49
N TYR A 89 15.79 2.45 1.87
CA TYR A 89 15.08 2.75 0.62
C TYR A 89 14.05 3.87 0.82
N LEU A 90 13.22 3.79 1.86
CA LEU A 90 12.18 4.78 2.14
C LEU A 90 12.78 6.14 2.54
N LYS A 91 13.90 6.16 3.28
CA LYS A 91 14.58 7.40 3.66
C LYS A 91 15.09 8.19 2.45
N HIS A 92 15.53 7.49 1.40
CA HIS A 92 16.01 8.12 0.17
C HIS A 92 14.88 8.47 -0.80
N ASN A 93 13.90 7.57 -0.96
CA ASN A 93 12.88 7.68 -2.02
C ASN A 93 11.51 8.18 -1.54
N GLY A 94 11.24 8.16 -0.24
CA GLY A 94 9.94 8.53 0.35
C GLY A 94 9.81 10.02 0.68
N LYS A 95 10.90 10.79 0.61
CA LYS A 95 10.89 12.23 0.88
C LYS A 95 10.26 13.00 -0.27
N LEU A 96 9.38 13.95 0.06
CA LEU A 96 8.89 14.91 -0.93
C LEU A 96 10.00 15.90 -1.27
N VAL A 97 10.28 16.04 -2.57
CA VAL A 97 11.19 17.04 -3.12
C VAL A 97 10.34 18.15 -3.72
N VAL A 98 10.66 19.41 -3.39
CA VAL A 98 9.98 20.58 -3.96
C VAL A 98 10.07 20.52 -5.49
N GLY A 99 8.96 20.76 -6.17
CA GLY A 99 8.88 20.69 -7.64
C GLY A 99 8.52 19.32 -8.22
N THR A 100 8.29 18.30 -7.38
CA THR A 100 7.76 17.02 -7.87
C THR A 100 6.30 17.22 -8.33
N PRO A 101 5.90 16.74 -9.53
CA PRO A 101 4.54 16.92 -10.04
C PRO A 101 3.49 16.51 -9.03
N LEU A 102 2.36 17.23 -8.97
CA LEU A 102 1.25 16.90 -8.06
C LEU A 102 0.57 15.56 -8.40
N SER A 103 0.80 15.03 -9.60
CA SER A 103 0.16 13.83 -10.16
C SER A 103 1.12 12.63 -10.30
N ASP A 104 2.12 12.48 -9.42
CA ASP A 104 3.06 11.35 -9.46
C ASP A 104 2.50 10.03 -8.88
N PHE A 105 1.18 9.91 -8.80
CA PHE A 105 0.49 8.79 -8.19
C PHE A 105 -0.74 8.34 -8.98
N THR A 106 -1.11 7.08 -8.75
CA THR A 106 -2.39 6.51 -9.16
C THR A 106 -3.11 6.04 -7.91
N VAL A 107 -4.40 6.36 -7.82
CA VAL A 107 -5.24 6.01 -6.68
C VAL A 107 -6.29 5.02 -7.13
N ASN A 108 -6.46 3.94 -6.35
CA ASN A 108 -7.50 2.93 -6.58
C ASN A 108 -8.24 2.68 -5.27
N TYR A 109 -9.56 2.71 -5.32
CA TYR A 109 -10.38 2.26 -4.18
C TYR A 109 -10.45 0.73 -4.16
N ASP A 110 -10.41 0.16 -2.97
CA ASP A 110 -10.63 -1.27 -2.73
C ASP A 110 -11.84 -1.43 -1.79
N ASP A 111 -12.96 -1.91 -2.36
CA ASP A 111 -14.24 -2.06 -1.67
C ASP A 111 -14.14 -3.03 -0.48
N ASP A 112 -13.38 -4.13 -0.62
CA ASP A 112 -13.25 -5.17 0.41
C ASP A 112 -12.50 -4.68 1.64
N LEU A 113 -11.62 -3.70 1.45
CA LEU A 113 -10.80 -3.09 2.50
C LEU A 113 -11.37 -1.75 2.97
N CYS A 114 -12.39 -1.26 2.27
CA CYS A 114 -12.98 0.07 2.44
C CYS A 114 -11.90 1.16 2.52
N GLY A 115 -11.02 1.24 1.51
CA GLY A 115 -9.92 2.20 1.53
C GLY A 115 -9.24 2.38 0.20
N TRP A 116 -8.27 3.29 0.18
CA TRP A 116 -7.60 3.77 -1.02
C TRP A 116 -6.17 3.27 -1.06
N MET A 117 -5.80 2.62 -2.15
CA MET A 117 -4.43 2.25 -2.45
C MET A 117 -3.80 3.30 -3.37
N VAL A 118 -2.75 3.94 -2.86
CA VAL A 118 -1.96 4.94 -3.58
C VAL A 118 -0.68 4.27 -4.09
N ARG A 119 -0.53 4.19 -5.41
CA ARG A 119 0.70 3.78 -6.09
C ARG A 119 1.44 5.03 -6.51
N PHE A 120 2.74 5.12 -6.25
CA PHE A 120 3.56 6.22 -6.76
C PHE A 120 4.28 5.80 -8.05
N GLN A 121 4.81 6.76 -8.80
CA GLN A 121 5.70 6.48 -9.93
C GLN A 121 6.86 5.53 -9.57
N ASN A 122 7.32 5.59 -8.33
CA ASN A 122 8.17 4.55 -7.78
C ASN A 122 7.33 3.30 -7.46
N GLU A 123 7.38 2.33 -8.36
CA GLU A 123 6.62 1.06 -8.29
C GLU A 123 6.97 0.16 -7.08
N ARG A 124 7.93 0.58 -6.24
CA ARG A 124 8.29 -0.13 -5.01
C ARG A 124 7.70 0.49 -3.76
N ILE A 125 7.00 1.62 -3.86
CA ILE A 125 6.39 2.29 -2.71
C ILE A 125 4.89 2.40 -2.93
N PHE A 126 4.15 1.97 -1.92
CA PHE A 126 2.70 1.97 -1.91
C PHE A 126 2.22 2.55 -0.59
N THR A 127 1.08 3.25 -0.58
CA THR A 127 0.47 3.71 0.66
C THR A 127 -1.00 3.36 0.67
N PHE A 128 -1.46 2.69 1.74
CA PHE A 128 -2.86 2.43 1.97
C PHE A 128 -3.45 3.49 2.90
N VAL A 129 -4.53 4.13 2.45
CA VAL A 129 -5.29 5.11 3.21
C VAL A 129 -6.66 4.49 3.53
N PRO A 130 -6.93 4.14 4.80
CA PRO A 130 -8.26 3.65 5.19
C PRO A 130 -9.33 4.69 4.85
N GLY A 131 -10.44 4.25 4.28
CA GLY A 131 -11.65 5.05 4.20
C GLY A 131 -12.39 5.02 5.53
N GLU A 132 -13.16 6.06 5.82
CA GLU A 132 -14.10 5.99 6.93
C GLU A 132 -15.19 4.96 6.62
N LYS A 133 -15.41 4.03 7.56
CA LYS A 133 -16.61 3.18 7.53
C LYS A 133 -17.81 4.04 7.87
N VAL A 134 -18.61 4.39 6.86
CA VAL A 134 -19.94 4.94 7.12
C VAL A 134 -20.81 3.79 7.62
N ASN A 135 -21.38 3.92 8.82
CA ASN A 135 -22.17 2.89 9.47
C ASN A 135 -23.49 2.50 8.74
N ASN A 136 -23.73 2.99 7.51
CA ASN A 136 -24.98 2.83 6.77
C ASN A 136 -24.84 2.13 5.40
N GLY A 137 -23.97 1.12 5.29
CA GLY A 137 -24.07 0.13 4.19
C GLY A 137 -23.70 0.61 2.78
N VAL A 138 -23.16 1.82 2.63
CA VAL A 138 -22.58 2.31 1.36
C VAL A 138 -21.11 2.57 1.59
N ALA A 139 -20.25 1.75 0.98
CA ALA A 139 -18.81 1.84 1.12
C ALA A 139 -18.28 3.09 0.39
N GLY A 140 -18.00 4.15 1.17
CA GLY A 140 -16.78 4.96 1.12
C GLY A 140 -16.24 5.53 -0.19
N ALA A 141 -16.94 5.46 -1.32
CA ALA A 141 -16.69 6.33 -2.45
C ALA A 141 -17.38 7.69 -2.19
N ASP A 142 -18.54 7.67 -1.55
CA ASP A 142 -19.55 8.75 -1.49
C ASP A 142 -19.31 9.76 -0.37
N THR A 143 -18.59 9.36 0.70
CA THR A 143 -18.53 10.09 1.97
C THR A 143 -17.79 11.43 1.91
N PHE A 144 -16.96 11.65 0.88
CA PHE A 144 -16.39 12.96 0.58
C PHE A 144 -17.30 13.84 -0.30
N GLY A 145 -18.56 13.45 -0.49
CA GLY A 145 -19.61 14.26 -1.13
C GLY A 145 -20.43 15.05 -0.12
N SER A 146 -19.85 16.11 0.47
CA SER A 146 -20.59 17.26 1.03
C SER A 146 -19.69 18.44 1.43
N LEU A 147 -18.52 18.60 0.78
CA LEU A 147 -17.81 19.87 0.84
C LEU A 147 -18.09 20.64 -0.45
N SER A 148 -19.02 21.59 -0.30
CA SER A 148 -19.47 22.65 -1.22
C SER A 148 -20.71 22.36 -2.12
N GLY A 149 -21.76 23.14 -1.84
CA GLY A 149 -22.70 23.64 -2.84
C GLY A 149 -23.96 22.82 -3.06
N GLU A 150 -25.09 23.31 -2.53
CA GLU A 150 -26.39 23.13 -3.16
C GLU A 150 -26.30 23.62 -4.62
N ASP A 151 -26.10 22.71 -5.57
CA ASP A 151 -26.73 22.87 -6.89
C ASP A 151 -26.77 21.54 -7.64
N GLY A 152 -28.00 21.08 -7.89
CA GLY A 152 -28.32 19.77 -8.46
C GLY A 152 -28.04 19.69 -9.95
N THR A 153 -26.77 19.56 -10.34
CA THR A 153 -26.42 19.19 -11.72
C THR A 153 -25.43 18.04 -11.79
N ASN A 154 -25.89 16.96 -12.42
CA ASN A 154 -25.20 15.72 -12.78
C ASN A 154 -23.73 15.91 -13.16
N ASN A 155 -22.80 15.72 -12.21
CA ASN A 155 -21.37 15.81 -12.48
C ASN A 155 -20.58 14.70 -11.79
N THR A 156 -20.85 13.46 -12.21
CA THR A 156 -20.17 12.24 -11.71
C THR A 156 -18.67 12.22 -12.11
N GLY A 157 -18.26 12.99 -13.12
CA GLY A 157 -16.86 13.06 -13.60
C GLY A 157 -15.92 13.81 -12.64
N ASN A 158 -16.29 15.03 -12.23
CA ASN A 158 -15.41 15.92 -11.45
C ASN A 158 -15.13 15.43 -10.02
N ASN A 159 -16.01 14.61 -9.46
CA ASN A 159 -15.88 14.11 -8.09
C ASN A 159 -14.77 13.05 -7.97
N SER A 160 -14.54 12.28 -9.05
CA SER A 160 -13.52 11.22 -9.08
C SER A 160 -12.09 11.78 -9.06
N GLU A 161 -11.81 12.81 -9.85
CA GLU A 161 -10.48 13.44 -9.93
C GLU A 161 -10.14 14.18 -8.64
N ALA A 162 -11.09 14.92 -8.07
CA ALA A 162 -10.91 15.60 -6.78
C ALA A 162 -10.63 14.63 -5.63
N ARG A 163 -11.33 13.48 -5.59
CA ARG A 163 -11.08 12.41 -4.61
C ARG A 163 -9.71 11.76 -4.82
N ASN A 164 -9.38 11.40 -6.06
CA ASN A 164 -8.07 10.84 -6.40
C ASN A 164 -6.93 11.79 -6.00
N MET A 165 -7.08 13.09 -6.24
CA MET A 165 -6.12 14.10 -5.80
C MET A 165 -6.03 14.14 -4.27
N THR A 166 -7.17 14.17 -3.57
CA THR A 166 -7.23 14.21 -2.11
C THR A 166 -6.51 13.02 -1.47
N PHE A 167 -6.87 11.80 -1.88
CA PHE A 167 -6.28 10.58 -1.33
C PHE A 167 -4.84 10.35 -1.78
N GLY A 168 -4.49 10.78 -2.99
CA GLY A 168 -3.11 10.73 -3.45
C GLY A 168 -2.19 11.69 -2.68
N LEU A 169 -2.65 12.91 -2.42
CA LEU A 169 -1.93 13.87 -1.56
C LEU A 169 -1.83 13.38 -0.11
N LEU A 170 -2.91 12.80 0.43
CA LEU A 170 -2.88 12.18 1.76
C LEU A 170 -1.88 11.02 1.81
N GLY A 171 -1.88 10.14 0.79
CA GLY A 171 -0.89 9.07 0.64
C GLY A 171 0.54 9.62 0.61
N ARG A 172 0.79 10.72 -0.12
CA ARG A 172 2.10 11.41 -0.12
C ARG A 172 2.51 11.90 1.26
N MET A 173 1.59 12.51 2.00
CA MET A 173 1.86 13.00 3.36
C MET A 173 2.22 11.85 4.30
N LEU A 174 1.48 10.74 4.24
CA LEU A 174 1.73 9.54 5.06
C LEU A 174 3.06 8.88 4.70
N ARG A 175 3.37 8.74 3.40
CA ARG A 175 4.68 8.28 2.93
C ARG A 175 5.81 9.14 3.48
N GLN A 176 5.66 10.47 3.45
CA GLN A 176 6.67 11.37 3.97
C GLN A 176 6.83 11.23 5.50
N LYS A 177 5.74 11.04 6.23
CA LYS A 177 5.78 10.77 7.67
C LYS A 177 6.54 9.47 7.97
N ASP A 178 6.22 8.39 7.28
CA ASP A 178 6.95 7.12 7.40
C ASP A 178 8.43 7.24 7.00
N ALA A 179 8.77 8.06 6.01
CA ALA A 179 10.16 8.32 5.61
C ALA A 179 10.97 9.09 6.66
N ARG A 180 10.31 9.81 7.57
CA ARG A 180 10.94 10.50 8.72
C ARG A 180 11.04 9.57 9.92
N GLU A 181 9.95 8.89 10.26
CA GLU A 181 9.84 8.07 11.48
C GLU A 181 10.48 6.69 11.34
N LEU A 182 10.44 6.10 10.14
CA LEU A 182 11.01 4.79 9.82
C LEU A 182 10.53 3.66 10.77
N SER A 183 9.30 3.80 11.28
CA SER A 183 8.69 2.84 12.20
C SER A 183 8.06 1.68 11.43
N VAL A 184 8.69 0.51 11.51
CA VAL A 184 8.25 -0.72 10.85
C VAL A 184 7.30 -1.48 11.76
N ILE A 185 6.15 -1.87 11.23
CA ILE A 185 5.12 -2.63 11.97
C ILE A 185 4.98 -4.07 11.46
N TYR A 186 5.44 -4.37 10.24
CA TYR A 186 5.35 -5.72 9.69
C TYR A 186 6.39 -5.96 8.59
N VAL A 187 6.93 -7.18 8.54
CA VAL A 187 7.82 -7.66 7.48
C VAL A 187 7.20 -8.93 6.89
N TYR A 188 6.98 -8.93 5.59
CA TYR A 188 6.54 -10.10 4.84
C TYR A 188 7.72 -10.74 4.12
N LYS A 189 7.95 -12.01 4.44
CA LYS A 189 8.85 -12.90 3.72
C LYS A 189 8.02 -14.10 3.26
N PRO A 190 7.89 -14.38 1.95
CA PRO A 190 7.16 -15.55 1.48
C PRO A 190 7.89 -16.82 1.94
N GLU A 191 7.12 -17.84 2.34
CA GLU A 191 7.68 -19.14 2.70
C GLU A 191 7.99 -19.95 1.43
N VAL A 192 9.18 -20.54 1.36
CA VAL A 192 9.49 -21.53 0.32
C VAL A 192 8.58 -22.71 0.55
N GLY A 193 7.66 -22.95 -0.39
CA GLY A 193 6.97 -24.23 -0.45
C GLY A 193 8.02 -25.33 -0.51
N ARG A 194 8.19 -26.07 0.60
CA ARG A 194 8.68 -27.44 0.48
C ARG A 194 7.64 -28.14 -0.37
N ARG A 195 7.92 -28.32 -1.66
CA ARG A 195 7.20 -29.29 -2.47
C ARG A 195 7.25 -30.59 -1.67
N LYS A 196 6.08 -31.03 -1.18
CA LYS A 196 5.92 -32.39 -0.66
C LYS A 196 5.88 -33.33 -1.84
#